data_AF-A0A519YBR7-F1
#
_entry.id   AF-A0A519YBR7-F1
#
_cell.length_a   1.000
_cell.length_b   1.000
_cell.length_c   1.000
_cell.angle_alpha   90.00
_cell.angle_beta   90.00
_cell.angle_gamma   90.00
#
_symmetry.space_group_name_H-M   'P 1'
#
loop_
_entity.id
_entity.type
_entity.pdbx_description
1 polymer ?
#
loop_
_entity_poly.entity_id
_entity_poly.type
_entity_poly.pdbx_seq_one_letter_code
_entity_poly.pdbx_strand_id
1 'polypeptide(L)'
;MKSAFALLLLATTLTAHAQQTPAVPAPAPMPRDKTQQSPRLNPGTSDRAEHLSEQMTRDLRLNGYQATRLRAINSDKITKLEAAEHQYAKNPDQLDKQSKVIAQERDQELQAVLTTDQYTNYFDARKRYAQADRNYSRNASASILVNSVQNPEPARANNATIAPAPTKTKQPARRGDEPFGR
;
A
#
# COMPACT_ATOMS: atom_id res chain seq x y z
N MET A 1 63.96 -33.94 -12.76
CA MET A 1 63.34 -33.87 -11.41
C MET A 1 61.84 -33.74 -11.63
N LYS A 2 61.09 -34.85 -11.73
CA LYS A 2 60.23 -35.47 -10.68
C LYS A 2 59.28 -34.42 -10.07
N SER A 3 58.07 -34.23 -10.65
CA SER A 3 56.74 -34.75 -10.23
C SER A 3 56.22 -34.08 -8.93
N ALA A 4 54.97 -33.64 -8.79
CA ALA A 4 53.74 -34.38 -9.12
C ALA A 4 52.49 -33.49 -9.23
N PHE A 5 51.61 -33.95 -10.13
CA PHE A 5 50.17 -33.72 -10.17
C PHE A 5 49.51 -34.34 -8.91
N ALA A 6 48.52 -33.68 -8.32
CA ALA A 6 47.59 -34.29 -7.38
C ALA A 6 46.15 -33.87 -7.72
N LEU A 7 45.49 -34.73 -8.50
CA LEU A 7 44.04 -34.82 -8.61
C LEU A 7 43.47 -35.32 -7.28
N LEU A 8 42.48 -34.63 -6.73
CA LEU A 8 41.58 -35.23 -5.75
C LEU A 8 40.14 -35.05 -6.22
N LEU A 9 39.62 -36.11 -6.84
CA LEU A 9 38.20 -36.36 -7.05
C LEU A 9 37.58 -36.75 -5.71
N LEU A 10 36.64 -35.95 -5.20
CA LEU A 10 35.70 -36.43 -4.19
C LEU A 10 34.32 -36.55 -4.83
N ALA A 11 33.94 -37.78 -5.12
CA ALA A 11 32.57 -38.18 -5.40
C ALA A 11 31.82 -38.25 -4.06
N THR A 12 30.81 -37.41 -3.89
CA THR A 12 29.80 -37.58 -2.83
C THR A 12 28.44 -37.83 -3.47
N THR A 13 27.89 -38.94 -3.03
CA THR A 13 26.67 -39.63 -3.47
C THR A 13 25.40 -38.78 -3.35
N LEU A 14 24.56 -38.87 -4.39
CA LEU A 14 23.13 -38.53 -4.34
C LEU A 14 22.46 -39.33 -3.20
N THR A 15 21.88 -38.63 -2.24
CA THR A 15 20.85 -39.19 -1.36
C THR A 15 19.57 -38.38 -1.53
N ALA A 16 18.71 -38.89 -2.40
CA ALA A 16 17.32 -38.48 -2.53
C ALA A 16 16.59 -38.85 -1.23
N HIS A 17 16.47 -37.89 -0.32
CA HIS A 17 15.61 -38.00 0.85
C HIS A 17 14.23 -37.50 0.46
N ALA A 18 13.36 -38.44 0.07
CA ALA A 18 11.92 -38.22 0.10
C ALA A 18 11.49 -38.07 1.57
N GLN A 19 11.56 -36.84 2.10
CA GLN A 19 10.94 -36.52 3.37
C GLN A 19 9.42 -36.51 3.17
N GLN A 20 8.80 -37.64 3.54
CA GLN A 20 7.39 -37.70 3.86
C GLN A 20 7.12 -36.68 4.97
N THR A 21 6.47 -35.59 4.62
CA THR A 21 5.90 -34.64 5.57
C THR A 21 4.85 -35.37 6.41
N PRO A 22 4.93 -35.33 7.75
CA PRO A 22 3.83 -35.74 8.59
C PRO A 22 2.62 -34.87 8.26
N ALA A 23 1.51 -35.52 7.91
CA ALA A 23 0.22 -34.87 7.76
C ALA A 23 -0.20 -34.28 9.12
N VAL A 24 0.05 -32.99 9.31
CA VAL A 24 -0.56 -32.21 10.39
C VAL A 24 -2.04 -32.08 10.03
N PRO A 25 -2.99 -32.46 10.91
CA PRO A 25 -4.40 -32.21 10.65
C PRO A 25 -4.60 -30.69 10.51
N ALA A 26 -5.19 -30.30 9.39
CA ALA A 26 -5.57 -28.91 9.13
C ALA A 26 -6.44 -28.41 10.29
N PRO A 27 -6.09 -27.30 10.96
CA PRO A 27 -7.04 -26.64 11.84
C PRO A 27 -8.23 -26.18 10.99
N ALA A 28 -9.42 -26.50 11.47
CA ALA A 28 -10.69 -26.11 10.87
C ALA A 28 -10.68 -24.61 10.50
N PRO A 29 -11.37 -24.20 9.41
CA PRO A 29 -11.44 -22.81 9.01
C PRO A 29 -12.12 -22.00 10.12
N MET A 30 -11.32 -21.31 10.93
CA MET A 30 -11.83 -20.30 11.86
C MET A 30 -12.53 -19.21 11.03
N PRO A 31 -13.70 -18.71 11.47
CA PRO A 31 -14.33 -17.57 10.84
C PRO A 31 -13.36 -16.39 10.86
N ARG A 32 -12.85 -16.01 9.69
CA ARG A 32 -12.11 -14.75 9.54
C ARG A 32 -13.07 -13.63 9.88
N ASP A 33 -12.82 -12.98 11.01
CA ASP A 33 -13.45 -11.72 11.35
C ASP A 33 -13.11 -10.72 10.23
N LYS A 34 -14.12 -10.33 9.44
CA LYS A 34 -13.99 -9.41 8.31
C LYS A 34 -13.61 -7.98 8.76
N THR A 35 -13.38 -7.77 10.05
CA THR A 35 -12.98 -6.48 10.63
C THR A 35 -11.47 -6.35 10.87
N GLN A 36 -10.66 -7.40 10.67
CA GLN A 36 -9.21 -7.21 10.62
C GLN A 36 -8.82 -6.54 9.30
N GLN A 37 -8.69 -5.22 9.35
CA GLN A 37 -8.01 -4.44 8.33
C GLN A 37 -6.58 -4.99 8.22
N SER A 38 -6.33 -5.76 7.16
CA SER A 38 -4.99 -5.93 6.62
C SER A 38 -4.36 -4.54 6.51
N PRO A 39 -3.04 -4.35 6.75
CA PRO A 39 -2.39 -3.05 6.58
C PRO A 39 -2.75 -2.55 5.18
N ARG A 40 -3.72 -1.65 5.09
CA ARG A 40 -4.10 -1.05 3.83
C ARG A 40 -2.93 -0.13 3.55
N LEU A 41 -1.98 -0.65 2.78
CA LEU A 41 -1.13 0.15 1.91
C LEU A 41 -2.03 1.28 1.42
N ASN A 42 -1.62 2.52 1.71
CA ASN A 42 -2.35 3.74 1.36
C ASN A 42 -3.18 3.49 0.10
N PRO A 43 -4.53 3.53 0.16
CA PRO A 43 -5.36 3.09 -0.96
C PRO A 43 -5.00 3.85 -2.26
N GLY A 44 -4.55 5.11 -2.13
CA GLY A 44 -4.01 5.88 -3.25
C GLY A 44 -2.78 5.28 -3.93
N THR A 45 -1.80 4.73 -3.18
CA THR A 45 -0.56 4.13 -3.73
C THR A 45 -0.86 2.86 -4.51
N SER A 46 -1.70 1.99 -3.92
CA SER A 46 -2.06 0.71 -4.51
C SER A 46 -2.85 0.90 -5.80
N ASP A 47 -3.81 1.82 -5.79
CA ASP A 47 -4.66 2.07 -6.96
C ASP A 47 -3.88 2.77 -8.09
N ARG A 48 -2.98 3.70 -7.75
CA ARG A 48 -2.07 4.36 -8.70
C ARG A 48 -1.16 3.35 -9.39
N ALA A 49 -0.58 2.41 -8.63
CA ALA A 49 0.29 1.37 -9.15
C ALA A 49 -0.44 0.35 -10.02
N GLU A 50 -1.65 -0.07 -9.64
CA GLU A 50 -2.44 -0.98 -10.45
C GLU A 50 -2.84 -0.30 -11.77
N HIS A 51 -3.38 0.94 -11.72
CA HIS A 51 -3.80 1.67 -12.92
C HIS A 51 -2.66 1.82 -13.93
N LEU A 52 -1.47 2.23 -13.47
CA LEU A 52 -0.29 2.35 -14.33
C LEU A 52 0.11 0.98 -14.92
N SER A 53 0.09 -0.06 -14.10
CA SER A 53 0.51 -1.40 -14.52
C SER A 53 -0.46 -2.03 -15.51
N GLU A 54 -1.76 -1.83 -15.35
CA GLU A 54 -2.78 -2.25 -16.31
C GLU A 54 -2.59 -1.57 -17.67
N GLN A 55 -2.35 -0.25 -17.66
CA GLN A 55 -2.11 0.51 -18.89
C GLN A 55 -0.88 -0.04 -19.62
N MET A 56 0.24 -0.19 -18.92
CA MET A 56 1.49 -0.71 -19.49
C MET A 56 1.36 -2.17 -19.95
N THR A 57 0.59 -3.00 -19.23
CA THR A 57 0.35 -4.40 -19.60
C THR A 57 -0.36 -4.51 -20.95
N ARG A 58 -1.37 -3.66 -21.19
CA ARG A 58 -2.09 -3.60 -22.46
C ARG A 58 -1.22 -3.03 -23.58
N ASP A 59 -0.61 -1.87 -23.36
CA ASP A 59 0.18 -1.16 -24.36
C ASP A 59 1.39 -1.99 -24.84
N LEU A 60 2.06 -2.68 -23.91
CA LEU A 60 3.27 -3.48 -24.20
C LEU A 60 2.96 -4.95 -24.51
N ARG A 61 1.67 -5.35 -24.46
CA ARG A 61 1.20 -6.72 -24.72
C ARG A 61 1.95 -7.76 -23.89
N LEU A 62 2.05 -7.51 -22.58
CA LEU A 62 2.85 -8.33 -21.68
C LEU A 62 2.21 -9.70 -21.45
N ASN A 63 3.05 -10.73 -21.29
CA ASN A 63 2.59 -12.03 -20.81
C ASN A 63 2.36 -12.03 -19.28
N GLY A 64 1.80 -13.11 -18.74
CA GLY A 64 1.46 -13.20 -17.31
C GLY A 64 2.65 -13.03 -16.36
N TYR A 65 3.83 -13.57 -16.72
CA TYR A 65 5.05 -13.40 -15.93
C TYR A 65 5.50 -11.93 -15.93
N GLN A 66 5.60 -11.33 -17.11
CA GLN A 66 6.02 -9.94 -17.28
C GLN A 66 5.08 -8.95 -16.59
N ALA A 67 3.77 -9.13 -16.73
CA ALA A 67 2.77 -8.30 -16.06
C ALA A 67 2.87 -8.39 -14.52
N THR A 68 3.12 -9.58 -14.00
CA THR A 68 3.30 -9.78 -12.55
C THR A 68 4.55 -9.07 -12.04
N ARG A 69 5.68 -9.19 -12.75
CA ARG A 69 6.92 -8.48 -12.42
C ARG A 69 6.76 -6.97 -12.55
N LEU A 70 6.11 -6.50 -13.60
CA LEU A 70 5.81 -5.08 -13.82
C LEU A 70 5.02 -4.48 -12.66
N ARG A 71 3.94 -5.15 -12.19
CA ARG A 71 3.15 -4.67 -11.05
C ARG A 71 3.99 -4.50 -9.80
N ALA A 72 4.84 -5.49 -9.50
CA ALA A 72 5.73 -5.42 -8.34
C ALA A 72 6.71 -4.24 -8.45
N ILE A 73 7.33 -4.06 -9.62
CA ILE A 73 8.23 -2.93 -9.90
C ILE A 73 7.48 -1.60 -9.72
N ASN A 74 6.32 -1.43 -10.36
CA ASN A 74 5.55 -0.19 -10.28
C ASN A 74 5.08 0.09 -8.85
N SER A 75 4.65 -0.92 -8.09
CA SER A 75 4.25 -0.77 -6.69
C SER A 75 5.41 -0.24 -5.83
N ASP A 76 6.62 -0.78 -6.00
CA ASP A 76 7.83 -0.28 -5.31
C ASP A 76 8.11 1.18 -5.70
N LYS A 77 8.16 1.48 -6.99
CA LYS A 77 8.53 2.82 -7.48
C LYS A 77 7.52 3.89 -7.11
N ILE A 78 6.22 3.58 -7.14
CA ILE A 78 5.17 4.52 -6.72
C ILE A 78 5.23 4.75 -5.21
N THR A 79 5.51 3.72 -4.41
CA THR A 79 5.73 3.88 -2.97
C THR A 79 6.90 4.84 -2.69
N LYS A 80 8.02 4.68 -3.41
CA LYS A 80 9.17 5.59 -3.31
C LYS A 80 8.82 7.01 -3.77
N LEU A 81 8.02 7.13 -4.83
CA LEU A 81 7.63 8.42 -5.38
C LEU A 81 6.73 9.19 -4.42
N GLU A 82 5.76 8.53 -3.78
CA GLU A 82 4.92 9.16 -2.77
C GLU A 82 5.72 9.56 -1.53
N ALA A 83 6.66 8.71 -1.08
CA ALA A 83 7.56 9.08 0.00
C ALA A 83 8.37 10.34 -0.35
N ALA A 84 8.85 10.45 -1.60
CA ALA A 84 9.54 11.65 -2.09
C ALA A 84 8.59 12.87 -2.19
N GLU A 85 7.36 12.69 -2.67
CA GLU A 85 6.32 13.73 -2.74
C GLU A 85 6.03 14.30 -1.34
N HIS A 86 5.93 13.44 -0.31
CA HIS A 86 5.78 13.86 1.08
C HIS A 86 7.02 14.55 1.64
N GLN A 87 8.21 13.98 1.43
CA GLN A 87 9.46 14.49 1.97
C GLN A 87 9.85 15.85 1.37
N TYR A 88 9.60 16.04 0.07
CA TYR A 88 10.01 17.22 -0.69
C TYR A 88 8.83 18.10 -1.10
N ALA A 89 7.70 18.04 -0.39
CA ALA A 89 6.49 18.83 -0.69
C ALA A 89 6.73 20.34 -0.83
N LYS A 90 7.76 20.88 -0.15
CA LYS A 90 8.16 22.29 -0.20
C LYS A 90 9.39 22.57 -1.07
N ASN A 91 9.94 21.56 -1.74
CA ASN A 91 11.16 21.66 -2.55
C ASN A 91 10.96 20.93 -3.90
N PRO A 92 10.36 21.61 -4.88
CA PRO A 92 10.03 20.99 -6.17
C PRO A 92 11.26 20.55 -6.96
N ASP A 93 12.41 21.23 -6.80
CA ASP A 93 13.65 20.86 -7.48
C ASP A 93 14.22 19.54 -6.96
N GLN A 94 14.16 19.31 -5.64
CA GLN A 94 14.56 18.03 -5.06
C GLN A 94 13.58 16.92 -5.40
N LEU A 95 12.27 17.22 -5.43
CA LEU A 95 11.27 16.26 -5.88
C LEU A 95 11.51 15.82 -7.33
N ASP A 96 11.80 16.75 -8.24
CA ASP A 96 12.10 16.43 -9.64
C ASP A 96 13.36 15.57 -9.79
N LYS A 97 14.43 15.91 -9.06
CA LYS A 97 15.66 15.09 -9.01
C LYS A 97 15.37 13.68 -8.53
N GLN A 98 14.67 13.53 -7.41
CA GLN A 98 14.36 12.21 -6.85
C GLN A 98 13.44 11.41 -7.78
N SER A 99 12.45 12.07 -8.41
CA SER A 99 11.57 11.44 -9.38
C SER A 99 12.33 10.90 -10.59
N LYS A 100 13.35 11.62 -11.07
CA LYS A 100 14.22 11.16 -12.17
C LYS A 100 15.04 9.94 -11.78
N VAL A 101 15.58 9.90 -10.56
CA VAL A 101 16.29 8.73 -10.04
C VAL A 101 15.37 7.51 -9.98
N ILE A 102 14.16 7.67 -9.42
CA ILE A 102 13.16 6.60 -9.35
C ILE A 102 12.78 6.10 -10.76
N ALA A 103 12.63 7.00 -11.73
CA ALA A 103 12.35 6.64 -13.11
C ALA A 103 13.50 5.85 -13.75
N GLN A 104 14.75 6.22 -13.48
CA GLN A 104 15.93 5.49 -13.96
C GLN A 104 16.02 4.08 -13.36
N GLU A 105 15.75 3.93 -12.06
CA GLU A 105 15.67 2.59 -11.43
C GLU A 105 14.61 1.72 -12.11
N ARG A 106 13.43 2.28 -12.39
CA ARG A 106 12.37 1.57 -13.10
C ARG A 106 12.81 1.14 -14.49
N ASP A 107 13.48 2.03 -15.24
CA ASP A 107 13.98 1.73 -16.59
C ASP A 107 14.93 0.50 -16.53
N GLN A 108 15.85 0.47 -15.58
CA GLN A 108 16.77 -0.66 -15.38
C GLN A 108 16.06 -1.96 -15.02
N GLU A 109 15.12 -1.92 -14.08
CA GLU A 109 14.38 -3.11 -13.66
C GLU A 109 13.47 -3.66 -14.77
N LEU A 110 12.87 -2.78 -15.59
CA LEU A 110 12.05 -3.19 -16.73
C LEU A 110 12.87 -3.74 -17.88
N GLN A 111 14.09 -3.24 -18.10
CA GLN A 111 15.00 -3.80 -19.10
C GLN A 111 15.31 -5.28 -18.83
N ALA A 112 15.35 -5.69 -17.56
CA ALA A 112 15.60 -7.09 -17.17
C ALA A 112 14.38 -8.02 -17.33
N VAL A 113 13.17 -7.48 -17.51
CA VAL A 113 11.90 -8.23 -17.54
C VAL A 113 11.30 -8.28 -18.95
N LEU A 114 11.44 -7.18 -19.68
CA LEU A 114 10.84 -7.01 -21.00
C LEU A 114 11.75 -7.60 -22.09
N THR A 115 11.14 -8.03 -23.20
CA THR A 115 11.92 -8.30 -24.41
C THR A 115 12.47 -6.99 -24.97
N THR A 116 13.46 -7.05 -25.86
CA THR A 116 14.06 -5.87 -26.49
C THR A 116 13.01 -4.98 -27.14
N ASP A 117 12.09 -5.55 -27.93
CA ASP A 117 11.03 -4.78 -28.60
C ASP A 117 10.05 -4.13 -27.61
N GLN A 118 9.66 -4.86 -26.57
CA GLN A 118 8.80 -4.33 -25.51
C GLN A 118 9.48 -3.22 -24.72
N TYR A 119 10.78 -3.34 -24.46
CA TYR A 119 11.56 -2.32 -23.77
C TYR A 119 11.70 -1.06 -24.63
N THR A 120 11.95 -1.18 -25.93
CA THR A 120 11.96 -0.03 -26.86
C THR A 120 10.62 0.68 -26.85
N ASN A 121 9.51 -0.05 -26.98
CA ASN A 121 8.16 0.52 -26.92
C ASN A 121 7.88 1.21 -25.58
N TYR A 122 8.35 0.62 -24.47
CA TYR A 122 8.28 1.24 -23.15
C TYR A 122 9.08 2.55 -23.10
N PHE A 123 10.32 2.53 -23.57
CA PHE A 123 11.24 3.66 -23.49
C PHE A 123 10.74 4.87 -24.28
N ASP A 124 10.12 4.64 -25.44
CA ASP A 124 9.47 5.67 -26.24
C ASP A 124 8.20 6.22 -25.55
N ALA A 125 7.45 5.34 -24.87
CA ALA A 125 6.22 5.69 -24.18
C ALA A 125 6.39 6.23 -22.75
N ARG A 126 7.60 6.18 -22.16
CA ARG A 126 7.82 6.45 -20.71
C ARG A 126 7.32 7.82 -20.25
N LYS A 127 7.41 8.85 -21.10
CA LYS A 127 6.86 10.19 -20.81
C LYS A 127 5.34 10.17 -20.70
N ARG A 128 4.66 9.41 -21.58
CA ARG A 128 3.21 9.21 -21.55
C ARG A 128 2.78 8.48 -20.28
N TYR A 129 3.51 7.46 -19.87
CA TYR A 129 3.25 6.75 -18.61
C TYR A 129 3.44 7.64 -17.37
N ALA A 130 4.52 8.42 -17.32
CA ALA A 130 4.74 9.38 -16.23
C ALA A 130 3.64 10.46 -16.17
N GLN A 131 3.14 10.91 -17.33
CA GLN A 131 2.03 11.85 -17.38
C GLN A 131 0.71 11.21 -16.93
N ALA A 132 0.43 9.98 -17.35
CA ALA A 132 -0.76 9.24 -16.93
C ALA A 132 -0.80 9.05 -15.41
N ASP A 133 0.33 8.67 -14.83
CA ASP A 133 0.52 8.55 -13.38
C ASP A 133 0.28 9.88 -12.64
N ARG A 134 0.90 10.97 -13.11
CA ARG A 134 0.71 12.31 -12.53
C ARG A 134 -0.75 12.78 -12.62
N ASN A 135 -1.41 12.52 -13.73
CA ASN A 135 -2.83 12.84 -13.91
C ASN A 135 -3.71 12.03 -12.96
N TYR A 136 -3.42 10.74 -12.78
CA TYR A 136 -4.13 9.89 -11.84
C TYR A 136 -4.00 10.41 -10.40
N SER A 137 -2.79 10.73 -9.95
CA SER A 137 -2.56 11.27 -8.60
C SER A 137 -3.32 12.59 -8.35
N ARG A 138 -3.32 13.51 -9.34
CA ARG A 138 -4.11 14.77 -9.27
C ARG A 138 -5.61 14.54 -9.23
N ASN A 139 -6.11 13.57 -10.00
CA ASN A 139 -7.54 13.28 -10.04
C ASN A 139 -8.00 12.51 -8.79
N ALA A 140 -7.18 11.60 -8.27
CA ALA A 140 -7.45 10.87 -7.03
C ALA A 140 -7.54 11.84 -5.84
N SER A 141 -6.61 12.79 -5.74
CA SER A 141 -6.66 13.84 -4.72
C SER A 141 -7.89 14.73 -4.85
N ALA A 142 -8.29 15.13 -6.07
CA ALA A 142 -9.54 15.86 -6.29
C ALA A 142 -10.78 15.05 -5.87
N SER A 143 -10.79 13.74 -6.13
CA SER A 143 -11.90 12.84 -5.80
C SER A 143 -12.05 12.65 -4.29
N ILE A 144 -10.94 12.56 -3.55
CA ILE A 144 -10.94 12.51 -2.08
C ILE A 144 -11.54 13.80 -1.50
N LEU A 145 -11.19 14.97 -2.06
CA LEU A 145 -11.74 16.25 -1.64
C LEU A 145 -13.26 16.32 -1.89
N VAL A 146 -13.73 15.94 -3.09
CA VAL A 146 -15.16 15.91 -3.41
C VAL A 146 -15.92 14.96 -2.49
N ASN A 147 -15.39 13.76 -2.24
CA ASN A 147 -16.02 12.81 -1.32
C ASN A 147 -16.08 13.34 0.11
N SER A 148 -15.06 14.10 0.55
CA SER A 148 -15.04 14.72 1.89
C SER A 148 -16.06 15.84 2.04
N VAL A 149 -16.39 16.56 0.95
CA VAL A 149 -17.45 17.57 0.93
C VAL A 149 -18.83 16.93 0.85
N GLN A 150 -18.98 15.86 0.06
CA GLN A 150 -20.25 15.17 -0.14
C GLN A 150 -20.66 14.30 1.06
N ASN A 151 -19.67 13.74 1.75
CA ASN A 151 -19.82 12.91 2.93
C ASN A 151 -18.86 13.43 4.00
N PRO A 152 -19.17 14.57 4.66
CA PRO A 152 -18.36 15.02 5.78
C PRO A 152 -18.39 13.92 6.83
N GLU A 153 -17.24 13.56 7.39
CA GLU A 153 -17.21 12.59 8.50
C GLU A 153 -18.24 13.03 9.54
N PRO A 154 -19.14 12.14 10.01
CA PRO A 154 -20.05 12.48 11.07
C PRO A 154 -19.19 12.92 12.25
N ALA A 155 -19.31 14.21 12.63
CA ALA A 155 -18.61 14.75 13.78
C ALA A 155 -18.80 13.78 14.94
N ARG A 156 -17.77 13.01 15.29
CA ARG A 156 -17.82 12.15 16.46
C ARG A 156 -17.86 13.08 17.65
N ALA A 157 -19.08 13.34 18.13
CA ALA A 157 -19.38 14.09 19.34
C ALA A 157 -18.98 13.26 20.57
N ASN A 158 -17.69 12.96 20.69
CA ASN A 158 -17.13 12.41 21.92
C ASN A 158 -16.46 13.57 22.64
N ASN A 159 -17.30 14.36 23.35
CA ASN A 159 -16.98 15.30 24.45
C ASN A 159 -17.62 16.69 24.38
N ALA A 160 -18.59 16.94 23.49
CA ALA A 160 -19.49 18.09 23.65
C ALA A 160 -20.74 17.67 24.43
N THR A 161 -20.65 17.64 25.76
CA THR A 161 -21.84 17.55 26.63
C THR A 161 -22.63 18.84 26.46
N ILE A 162 -23.63 18.84 25.56
CA ILE A 162 -24.67 19.87 25.55
C ILE A 162 -25.63 19.53 26.68
N ALA A 163 -25.33 20.00 27.89
CA ALA A 163 -26.31 20.03 28.95
C ALA A 163 -27.38 21.07 28.59
N PRO A 164 -28.68 20.77 28.73
CA PRO A 164 -29.71 21.80 28.63
C PRO A 164 -29.51 22.82 29.77
N ALA A 165 -29.74 24.10 29.45
CA ALA A 165 -29.59 25.21 30.39
C ALA A 165 -30.36 24.96 31.70
N PRO A 166 -29.81 25.34 32.87
CA PRO A 166 -30.50 25.12 34.14
C PRO A 166 -31.77 25.98 34.20
N THR A 167 -32.92 25.33 34.15
CA THR A 167 -34.20 25.94 34.47
C THR A 167 -34.27 26.19 35.98
N LYS A 168 -34.57 27.43 36.37
CA LYS A 168 -34.87 27.84 37.75
C LYS A 168 -36.02 26.99 38.30
N THR A 169 -35.73 26.06 39.20
CA THR A 169 -36.76 25.29 39.89
C THR A 169 -37.20 26.00 41.16
N LYS A 170 -38.48 26.41 41.15
CA LYS A 170 -39.27 26.89 42.28
C LYS A 170 -39.19 25.90 43.46
N GLN A 171 -38.88 26.42 44.64
CA GLN A 171 -38.98 25.71 45.92
C GLN A 171 -40.46 25.58 46.36
N PRO A 172 -40.93 24.39 46.75
CA PRO A 172 -42.14 24.27 47.55
C PRO A 172 -41.83 23.82 48.98
N ALA A 173 -42.44 24.52 49.92
CA ALA A 173 -42.42 24.25 51.36
C ALA A 173 -43.22 22.99 51.75
N ARG A 174 -42.75 22.27 52.76
CA ARG A 174 -43.49 21.34 53.64
C ARG A 174 -42.80 21.40 55.02
N ARG A 175 -43.34 22.04 56.08
CA ARG A 175 -44.40 21.56 57.02
C ARG A 175 -44.49 20.04 57.01
N GLY A 176 -44.10 19.28 58.03
CA GLY A 176 -43.82 19.56 59.44
C GLY A 176 -44.42 18.36 60.18
N ASP A 177 -43.66 17.65 61.00
CA ASP A 177 -44.18 16.65 61.94
C ASP A 177 -43.16 16.44 63.07
N GLU A 178 -43.64 16.62 64.30
CA GLU A 178 -42.93 16.51 65.58
C GLU A 178 -42.71 15.04 66.04
N PRO A 179 -41.79 14.80 67.00
CA PRO A 179 -41.35 13.47 67.40
C PRO A 179 -42.16 12.90 68.58
N PHE A 180 -42.49 11.60 68.54
CA PHE A 180 -43.04 10.87 69.68
C PHE A 180 -41.94 10.42 70.66
N GLY A 181 -41.93 11.07 71.83
CA GLY A 181 -41.72 10.55 73.19
C GLY A 181 -40.63 9.50 73.51
N ARG A 182 -39.69 9.90 74.37
CA ARG A 182 -39.54 9.38 75.75
C ARG A 182 -38.80 10.39 76.63
#